data_AF-A0A0L7LD76-F1
#
_entry.id   AF-A0A0L7LD76-F1
#
_cell.length_a   1.000
_cell.length_b   1.000
_cell.length_c   1.000
_cell.angle_alpha   90.00
_cell.angle_beta   90.00
_cell.angle_gamma   90.00
#
_symmetry.space_group_name_H-M   'P 1'
#
loop_
_entity.id
_entity.type
_entity.pdbx_description
1 polymer ?
#
loop_
_entity_poly.entity_id
_entity_poly.type
_entity_poly.pdbx_seq_one_letter_code
_entity_poly.pdbx_strand_id
1 'polypeptide(L)'
;MTCLPFGLATAPQTFAKLTNWLANVLRNQGIRVVVYLDDFLLANQNPITLKQQYFQAKELLCHLGWHLNQEKTSNTPSQEQEYLGVVWNTLINTKTIKNQKKEQTKKQLICIIKRSQCTWLQAKRLLGRLTFASFVVPQGRLHCRFLQRDNNHMKRYPQSIMYKLSKDTLEDCEWWLQHLSDGSPIHLQPTTVFITTDASDIGWGASINGQNLSGTWNAKQQKWHCNRKELWTVLIALRKKIAL
;
A
#
# COMPACT_ATOMS: atom_id res chain seq x y z
N MET A 1 12.73 27.42 26.94
CA MET A 1 12.22 27.06 25.60
C MET A 1 11.14 25.99 25.80
N THR A 2 9.86 26.33 25.68
CA THR A 2 8.73 25.43 26.01
C THR A 2 8.01 24.99 24.75
N CYS A 3 8.68 24.21 23.91
CA CYS A 3 8.09 23.58 22.73
C CYS A 3 8.28 22.06 22.79
N LEU A 4 7.44 21.33 22.05
CA LEU A 4 7.57 19.88 21.93
C LEU A 4 8.85 19.55 21.14
N PRO A 5 9.83 18.83 21.73
CA PRO A 5 11.12 18.62 21.09
C PRO A 5 11.04 17.59 19.96
N PHE A 6 11.85 17.81 18.92
CA PHE A 6 12.08 16.79 17.89
C PHE A 6 12.85 15.60 18.46
N GLY A 7 12.55 14.39 17.97
CA GLY A 7 13.21 13.15 18.38
C GLY A 7 12.58 12.46 19.59
N LEU A 8 11.64 13.10 20.29
CA LEU A 8 10.88 12.45 21.36
C LEU A 8 9.89 11.44 20.77
N ALA A 9 9.94 10.19 21.24
CA ALA A 9 9.10 9.11 20.71
C ALA A 9 7.59 9.38 20.84
N THR A 10 7.17 10.13 21.86
CA THR A 10 5.77 10.50 22.11
C THR A 10 5.32 11.76 21.36
N ALA A 11 6.24 12.54 20.81
CA ALA A 11 5.89 13.80 20.15
C ALA A 11 4.92 13.64 18.97
N PRO A 12 5.07 12.66 18.06
CA PRO A 12 4.11 12.46 16.97
C PRO A 12 2.69 12.18 17.47
N GLN A 13 2.54 11.41 18.55
CA GLN A 13 1.24 11.10 19.13
C GLN A 13 0.58 12.34 19.73
N THR A 14 1.33 13.13 20.50
CA THR A 14 0.84 14.38 21.07
C THR A 14 0.44 15.37 19.98
N PHE A 15 1.26 15.51 18.93
CA PHE A 15 0.98 16.40 17.81
C PHE A 15 -0.25 15.92 17.01
N ALA A 16 -0.39 14.62 16.78
CA ALA A 16 -1.56 14.05 16.12
C ALA A 16 -2.88 14.35 16.85
N LYS A 17 -2.89 14.43 18.18
CA LYS A 17 -4.10 14.82 18.93
C LYS A 17 -4.55 16.24 18.57
N LEU A 18 -3.61 17.17 18.46
CA LEU A 18 -3.87 18.54 18.07
C LEU A 18 -4.38 18.61 16.62
N THR A 19 -3.71 17.93 15.68
CA THR A 19 -4.09 18.00 14.27
C THR A 19 -5.39 17.27 13.95
N ASN A 20 -5.72 16.21 14.70
CA ASN A 20 -7.02 15.58 14.64
C ASN A 20 -8.14 16.46 15.20
N TRP A 21 -7.88 17.24 16.24
CA TRP A 21 -8.84 18.23 16.73
C TRP A 21 -9.11 19.31 15.66
N LEU A 22 -8.06 19.83 15.01
CA LEU A 22 -8.21 20.76 13.87
C LEU A 22 -9.02 20.15 12.73
N ALA A 23 -8.71 18.91 12.36
CA ALA A 23 -9.47 18.18 11.35
C ALA A 23 -10.96 18.09 11.72
N ASN A 24 -11.28 17.87 13.00
CA ASN A 24 -12.65 17.81 13.49
C ASN A 24 -13.37 19.17 13.37
N VAL A 25 -12.69 20.27 13.73
CA VAL A 25 -13.25 21.63 13.56
C VAL A 25 -13.58 21.90 12.10
N LEU A 26 -12.68 21.60 11.18
CA LEU A 26 -12.90 21.78 9.73
C LEU A 26 -14.03 20.87 9.21
N ARG A 27 -14.10 19.61 9.66
CA ARG A 27 -15.17 18.68 9.27
C ARG A 27 -16.54 19.14 9.75
N ASN A 28 -16.64 19.74 10.94
CA ASN A 28 -17.88 20.32 11.46
C ASN A 28 -18.36 21.51 10.62
N GLN A 29 -17.47 22.15 9.86
CA GLN A 29 -17.82 23.21 8.89
C GLN A 29 -18.15 22.64 7.49
N GLY A 30 -18.24 21.32 7.34
CA GLY A 30 -18.52 20.66 6.06
C GLY A 30 -17.30 20.51 5.14
N ILE A 31 -16.09 20.78 5.64
CA ILE A 31 -14.86 20.63 4.85
C ILE A 31 -14.37 19.18 4.94
N ARG A 32 -14.26 18.50 3.79
CA ARG A 32 -13.65 17.18 3.75
C ARG A 32 -12.13 17.30 3.79
N VAL A 33 -11.56 16.88 4.91
CA VAL A 33 -10.12 16.94 5.17
C VAL A 33 -9.57 15.61 5.70
N VAL A 34 -8.42 15.22 5.15
CA VAL A 34 -7.57 14.13 5.62
C VAL A 34 -6.32 14.75 6.23
N VAL A 35 -5.92 14.24 7.40
CA VAL A 35 -4.77 14.77 8.15
C VAL A 35 -3.90 13.61 8.61
N TYR A 36 -2.59 13.75 8.43
CA TYR A 36 -1.59 12.84 8.95
C TYR A 36 -0.44 13.66 9.51
N LEU A 37 -0.32 13.71 10.85
CA LEU A 37 0.61 14.59 11.54
C LEU A 37 0.45 16.03 11.01
N ASP A 38 1.46 16.56 10.32
CA ASP A 38 1.56 17.88 9.73
C ASP A 38 1.01 17.98 8.28
N ASP A 39 0.70 16.87 7.63
CA ASP A 39 0.21 16.83 6.25
C ASP A 39 -1.33 16.91 6.18
N PHE A 40 -1.85 17.98 5.59
CA PHE A 40 -3.28 18.21 5.36
C PHE A 40 -3.65 18.05 3.88
N LEU A 41 -4.74 17.35 3.59
CA LEU A 41 -5.33 17.22 2.26
C LEU A 41 -6.82 17.53 2.30
N LEU A 42 -7.25 18.52 1.52
CA LEU A 42 -8.65 18.89 1.38
C LEU A 42 -9.20 18.37 0.05
N ALA A 43 -10.48 18.00 0.01
CA ALA A 43 -11.11 17.48 -1.20
C ALA A 43 -12.55 18.00 -1.38
N ASN A 44 -12.86 18.55 -2.56
CA ASN A 44 -14.22 18.92 -2.96
C ASN A 44 -14.43 18.55 -4.44
N GLN A 45 -15.66 18.18 -4.82
CA GLN A 45 -16.01 17.97 -6.24
C GLN A 45 -16.06 19.30 -6.99
N ASN A 46 -16.42 20.39 -6.31
CA ASN A 46 -16.45 21.72 -6.91
C ASN A 46 -15.11 22.44 -6.67
N PRO A 47 -14.36 22.81 -7.72
CA PRO A 47 -13.06 23.48 -7.58
C PRO A 47 -13.17 24.88 -6.94
N ILE A 48 -14.25 25.62 -7.20
CA ILE A 48 -14.48 26.95 -6.61
C ILE A 48 -14.66 26.82 -5.10
N THR A 49 -15.52 25.87 -4.67
CA THR A 49 -15.73 25.57 -3.26
C THR A 49 -14.45 25.06 -2.60
N LEU A 50 -13.67 24.18 -3.27
CA LEU A 50 -12.39 23.71 -2.72
C LEU A 50 -11.42 24.87 -2.45
N LYS A 51 -11.35 25.84 -3.38
CA LYS A 51 -10.49 27.02 -3.22
C LYS A 51 -10.92 27.88 -2.03
N GLN A 52 -12.24 28.08 -1.84
CA GLN A 52 -12.77 28.79 -0.68
C GLN A 52 -12.46 28.05 0.64
N GLN A 53 -12.71 26.75 0.68
CA GLN A 53 -12.43 25.89 1.84
C GLN A 53 -10.92 25.86 2.17
N TYR A 54 -10.05 25.89 1.16
CA TYR A 54 -8.61 26.04 1.36
C TYR A 54 -8.26 27.35 2.07
N PHE A 55 -8.84 28.49 1.64
CA PHE A 55 -8.58 29.76 2.31
C PHE A 55 -9.11 29.79 3.74
N GLN A 56 -10.29 29.22 4.00
CA GLN A 56 -10.83 29.08 5.36
C GLN A 56 -9.92 28.24 6.26
N ALA A 57 -9.45 27.09 5.76
CA ALA A 57 -8.53 26.23 6.51
C ALA A 57 -7.18 26.91 6.75
N LYS A 58 -6.64 27.61 5.74
CA LYS A 58 -5.40 28.39 5.84
C LYS A 58 -5.52 29.49 6.90
N GLU A 59 -6.61 30.24 6.89
CA GLU A 59 -6.87 31.31 7.85
C GLU A 59 -6.94 30.76 9.28
N LEU A 60 -7.70 29.68 9.49
CA LEU A 60 -7.78 29.00 10.79
C LEU A 60 -6.40 28.54 11.29
N LEU A 61 -5.63 27.87 10.43
CA LEU A 61 -4.30 27.38 10.77
C LEU A 61 -3.36 28.54 11.14
N CYS A 62 -3.31 29.60 10.33
CA CYS A 62 -2.49 30.77 10.62
C CYS A 62 -2.93 31.50 11.89
N HIS A 63 -4.23 31.62 12.14
CA HIS A 63 -4.77 32.20 13.37
C HIS A 63 -4.32 31.43 14.61
N LEU A 64 -4.22 30.11 14.50
CA LEU A 64 -3.74 29.23 15.57
C LEU A 64 -2.20 29.15 15.65
N GLY A 65 -1.49 30.01 14.91
CA GLY A 65 -0.02 30.11 14.95
C GLY A 65 0.72 29.11 14.06
N TRP A 66 0.04 28.47 13.12
CA TRP A 66 0.70 27.55 12.18
C TRP A 66 1.40 28.29 11.05
N HIS A 67 2.60 27.80 10.69
CA HIS A 67 3.36 28.28 9.55
C HIS A 67 3.28 27.28 8.39
N LEU A 68 2.59 27.67 7.31
CA LEU A 68 2.48 26.86 6.10
C LEU A 68 3.72 27.02 5.22
N ASN A 69 4.24 25.90 4.73
CA ASN A 69 5.31 25.91 3.75
C ASN A 69 4.75 26.33 2.38
N GLN A 70 5.02 27.56 1.94
CA GLN A 70 4.47 28.10 0.69
C GLN A 70 4.95 27.34 -0.55
N GLU A 71 6.17 26.82 -0.56
CA GLU A 71 6.72 26.08 -1.71
C GLU A 71 6.05 24.71 -1.91
N LYS A 72 5.66 24.07 -0.79
CA LYS A 72 5.02 22.75 -0.82
C LYS A 72 3.49 22.81 -0.84
N THR A 73 2.90 23.96 -0.50
CA THR A 73 1.45 24.11 -0.43
C THR A 73 0.88 24.37 -1.82
N SER A 74 -0.02 23.52 -2.29
CA SER A 74 -0.81 23.80 -3.48
C SER A 74 -2.05 24.62 -3.10
N ASN A 75 -2.21 25.79 -3.74
CA ASN A 75 -3.37 26.68 -3.57
C ASN A 75 -4.40 26.54 -4.70
N THR A 76 -4.15 25.66 -5.66
CA THR A 76 -5.03 25.39 -6.80
C THR A 76 -5.65 24.00 -6.68
N PRO A 77 -6.98 23.89 -6.84
CA PRO A 77 -7.65 22.62 -7.02
C PRO A 77 -7.00 21.81 -8.15
N SER A 78 -6.69 20.54 -7.89
CA SER A 78 -6.12 19.62 -8.86
C SER A 78 -6.76 18.24 -8.71
N GLN A 79 -6.91 17.52 -9.82
CA GLN A 79 -7.32 16.12 -9.83
C GLN A 79 -6.14 15.15 -9.72
N GLU A 80 -4.91 15.66 -9.80
CA GLU A 80 -3.69 14.91 -9.50
C GLU A 80 -2.96 15.59 -8.34
N GLN A 81 -2.76 14.86 -7.24
CA GLN A 81 -2.12 15.41 -6.06
C GLN A 81 -1.22 14.39 -5.35
N GLU A 82 -0.06 14.85 -4.90
CA GLU A 82 0.81 14.06 -4.03
C GLU A 82 0.36 14.17 -2.57
N TYR A 83 0.15 13.04 -1.92
CA TYR A 83 -0.12 12.99 -0.49
C TYR A 83 0.51 11.73 0.12
N LEU A 84 1.27 11.91 1.21
CA LEU A 84 2.04 10.84 1.87
C LEU A 84 3.00 10.08 0.94
N GLY A 85 3.50 10.78 -0.08
CA GLY A 85 4.41 10.26 -1.10
C GLY A 85 3.79 9.24 -2.06
N VAL A 86 2.47 9.24 -2.17
CA VAL A 86 1.67 8.60 -3.22
C VAL A 86 1.07 9.71 -4.08
N VAL A 87 1.06 9.51 -5.40
CA VAL A 87 0.39 10.39 -6.35
C VAL A 87 -1.01 9.83 -6.58
N TRP A 88 -2.03 10.63 -6.27
CA TRP A 88 -3.43 10.30 -6.40
C TRP A 88 -4.00 11.04 -7.60
N ASN A 89 -4.45 10.32 -8.61
CA ASN A 89 -5.09 10.88 -9.79
C ASN A 89 -6.56 10.45 -9.83
N THR A 90 -7.46 11.37 -9.48
CA THR A 90 -8.89 11.13 -9.42
C THR A 90 -9.56 11.16 -10.80
N LEU A 91 -8.92 11.74 -11.82
CA LEU A 91 -9.46 11.79 -13.17
C LEU A 91 -9.47 10.40 -13.81
N ILE A 92 -8.36 9.68 -13.71
CA ILE A 92 -8.22 8.32 -14.25
C ILE A 92 -8.41 7.22 -13.18
N ASN A 93 -8.80 7.60 -11.95
CA ASN A 93 -8.98 6.70 -10.81
C ASN A 93 -7.73 5.85 -10.52
N THR A 94 -6.54 6.44 -10.43
CA THR A 94 -5.30 5.70 -10.13
C THR A 94 -4.52 6.30 -8.97
N LYS A 95 -3.82 5.44 -8.24
CA LYS A 95 -2.76 5.84 -7.31
C LYS A 95 -1.45 5.22 -7.77
N THR A 96 -0.37 6.00 -7.75
CA THR A 96 0.98 5.58 -8.15
C THR A 96 2.03 6.09 -7.17
N ILE A 97 3.22 5.48 -7.19
CA ILE A 97 4.35 5.95 -6.36
C ILE A 97 4.96 7.19 -7.02
N LYS A 98 5.37 8.18 -6.22
CA LYS A 98 6.12 9.34 -6.73
C LYS A 98 7.38 8.91 -7.51
N ASN A 99 7.61 9.51 -8.68
CA ASN A 99 8.73 9.18 -9.57
C ASN A 99 10.09 9.18 -8.87
N GLN A 100 10.36 10.15 -8.00
CA GLN A 100 11.62 10.19 -7.24
C GLN A 100 11.83 8.94 -6.37
N LYS A 101 10.77 8.45 -5.70
CA LYS A 101 10.84 7.22 -4.89
C LYS A 101 10.97 5.97 -5.77
N LYS A 102 10.31 5.95 -6.94
CA LYS A 102 10.46 4.88 -7.94
C LYS A 102 11.92 4.74 -8.37
N GLU A 103 12.54 5.84 -8.81
CA GLU A 103 13.93 5.84 -9.30
C GLU A 103 14.93 5.45 -8.21
N GLN A 104 14.76 5.93 -6.98
CA GLN A 104 15.60 5.51 -5.85
C GLN A 104 15.48 4.00 -5.55
N THR A 105 14.29 3.42 -5.71
CA THR A 105 14.03 2.00 -5.46
C THR A 105 14.58 1.15 -6.61
N LYS A 106 14.37 1.55 -7.87
CA LYS A 106 14.96 0.90 -9.05
C LYS A 106 16.47 0.84 -8.97
N LYS A 107 17.14 1.95 -8.62
CA LYS A 107 18.60 1.97 -8.44
C LYS A 107 19.09 0.94 -7.42
N GLN A 108 18.37 0.76 -6.32
CA GLN A 108 18.71 -0.24 -5.30
C GLN A 108 18.47 -1.67 -5.79
N LEU A 109 17.34 -1.93 -6.43
CA LEU A 109 17.02 -3.23 -7.02
C LEU A 109 18.08 -3.66 -8.04
N ILE A 110 18.43 -2.78 -8.99
CA ILE A 110 19.46 -3.06 -10.00
C ILE A 110 20.81 -3.39 -9.34
N CYS A 111 21.20 -2.65 -8.30
CA CYS A 111 22.44 -2.90 -7.58
C CYS A 111 22.43 -4.28 -6.89
N ILE A 112 21.31 -4.64 -6.24
CA ILE A 112 21.15 -5.91 -5.53
C ILE A 112 21.12 -7.09 -6.50
N ILE A 113 20.40 -6.98 -7.61
CA ILE A 113 20.33 -8.03 -8.64
C ILE A 113 21.74 -8.28 -9.22
N LYS A 114 22.45 -7.22 -9.64
CA LYS A 114 23.80 -7.33 -10.20
C LYS A 114 24.80 -7.98 -9.25
N ARG A 115 24.72 -7.67 -7.95
CA ARG A 115 25.63 -8.23 -6.95
C ARG A 115 25.19 -9.60 -6.44
N SER A 116 23.91 -9.93 -6.56
CA SER A 116 23.27 -11.12 -5.97
C SER A 116 23.52 -11.29 -4.46
N GLN A 117 23.92 -10.19 -3.81
CA GLN A 117 24.31 -10.14 -2.41
C GLN A 117 23.98 -8.77 -1.83
N CYS A 118 23.64 -8.72 -0.54
CA CYS A 118 23.42 -7.48 0.18
C CYS A 118 23.74 -7.61 1.66
N THR A 119 23.94 -6.48 2.33
CA THR A 119 23.99 -6.45 3.80
C THR A 119 22.59 -6.52 4.40
N TRP A 120 22.49 -6.91 5.69
CA TRP A 120 21.23 -6.88 6.43
C TRP A 120 20.52 -5.52 6.35
N LEU A 121 21.29 -4.43 6.46
CA LEU A 121 20.76 -3.07 6.42
C LEU A 121 20.23 -2.70 5.03
N GLN A 122 20.92 -3.11 3.96
CA GLN A 122 20.45 -2.91 2.59
C GLN A 122 19.15 -3.66 2.34
N ALA A 123 19.06 -4.94 2.75
CA ALA A 123 17.85 -5.73 2.64
C ALA A 123 16.68 -5.13 3.44
N LYS A 124 16.90 -4.70 4.70
CA LYS A 124 15.86 -4.02 5.50
C LYS A 124 15.38 -2.72 4.86
N ARG A 125 16.30 -1.90 4.33
CA ARG A 125 15.95 -0.64 3.65
C ARG A 125 15.14 -0.90 2.38
N LEU A 126 15.57 -1.87 1.56
CA LEU A 126 14.83 -2.27 0.36
C LEU A 126 13.44 -2.79 0.74
N LEU A 127 13.35 -3.73 1.68
CA LEU A 127 12.09 -4.32 2.13
C LEU A 127 11.12 -3.24 2.63
N GLY A 128 11.58 -2.24 3.38
CA GLY A 128 10.74 -1.11 3.80
C GLY A 128 10.19 -0.30 2.62
N ARG A 129 11.02 -0.05 1.59
CA ARG A 129 10.59 0.64 0.36
C ARG A 129 9.59 -0.18 -0.44
N LEU A 130 9.84 -1.48 -0.61
CA LEU A 130 8.93 -2.39 -1.32
C LEU A 130 7.61 -2.58 -0.56
N THR A 131 7.65 -2.61 0.77
CA THR A 131 6.45 -2.66 1.60
C THR A 131 5.59 -1.41 1.41
N PHE A 132 6.21 -0.22 1.39
CA PHE A 132 5.51 1.02 1.04
C PHE A 132 4.95 0.95 -0.39
N ALA A 133 5.76 0.52 -1.37
CA ALA A 133 5.35 0.37 -2.76
C ALA A 133 4.17 -0.60 -2.92
N SER A 134 4.10 -1.65 -2.12
CA SER A 134 3.03 -2.66 -2.15
C SER A 134 1.64 -2.15 -1.78
N PHE A 135 1.55 -0.95 -1.18
CA PHE A 135 0.27 -0.26 -0.99
C PHE A 135 -0.35 0.19 -2.32
N VAL A 136 0.50 0.37 -3.33
CA VAL A 136 0.16 0.98 -4.62
C VAL A 136 0.28 -0.04 -5.75
N VAL A 137 1.33 -0.85 -5.74
CA VAL A 137 1.61 -1.84 -6.79
C VAL A 137 0.79 -3.11 -6.52
N PRO A 138 -0.11 -3.50 -7.45
CA PRO A 138 -0.88 -4.73 -7.33
C PRO A 138 0.01 -5.94 -7.06
N GLN A 139 -0.42 -6.87 -6.21
CA GLN A 139 0.34 -8.09 -5.85
C GLN A 139 1.71 -7.87 -5.19
N GLY A 140 2.19 -6.63 -5.02
CA GLY A 140 3.54 -6.36 -4.53
C GLY A 140 3.86 -6.98 -3.17
N ARG A 141 2.86 -7.14 -2.28
CA ARG A 141 3.08 -7.81 -0.98
C ARG A 141 3.56 -9.25 -1.11
N LEU A 142 3.12 -9.96 -2.15
CA LEU A 142 3.53 -11.34 -2.41
C LEU A 142 5.03 -11.39 -2.74
N HIS A 143 5.49 -10.45 -3.57
CA HIS A 143 6.89 -10.30 -4.00
C HIS A 143 7.80 -9.61 -2.96
N CYS A 144 7.35 -9.50 -1.71
CA CYS A 144 8.21 -9.12 -0.58
C CYS A 144 8.63 -10.33 0.25
N ARG A 145 8.00 -11.50 0.04
CA ARG A 145 8.05 -12.61 1.00
C ARG A 145 9.41 -13.29 1.02
N PHE A 146 10.01 -13.52 -0.14
CA PHE A 146 11.32 -14.18 -0.22
C PHE A 146 12.42 -13.30 0.34
N LEU A 147 12.42 -12.00 0.02
CA LEU A 147 13.34 -11.04 0.62
C LEU A 147 13.18 -10.95 2.15
N GLN A 148 11.94 -10.99 2.65
CA GLN A 148 11.67 -11.01 4.09
C GLN A 148 12.24 -12.27 4.75
N ARG A 149 12.06 -13.45 4.13
CA ARG A 149 12.61 -14.73 4.61
C ARG A 149 14.13 -14.66 4.66
N ASP A 150 14.78 -14.29 3.56
CA ASP A 150 16.23 -14.18 3.49
C ASP A 150 16.76 -13.20 4.55
N ASN A 151 16.10 -12.04 4.69
CA ASN A 151 16.50 -11.04 5.68
C ASN A 151 16.39 -11.52 7.14
N ASN A 152 15.42 -12.39 7.46
CA ASN A 152 15.28 -12.96 8.81
C ASN A 152 16.43 -13.92 9.18
N HIS A 153 17.11 -14.49 8.19
CA HIS A 153 18.29 -15.34 8.40
C HIS A 153 19.60 -14.54 8.49
N MET A 154 19.57 -13.22 8.24
CA MET A 154 20.74 -12.36 8.29
C MET A 154 20.92 -11.73 9.69
N LYS A 155 22.16 -11.64 10.17
CA LYS A 155 22.48 -10.97 11.44
C LYS A 155 22.61 -9.46 11.25
N ARG A 156 22.11 -8.68 12.23
CA ARG A 156 22.18 -7.21 12.23
C ARG A 156 23.62 -6.68 12.36
N TYR A 157 24.47 -7.37 13.12
CA TYR A 157 25.86 -6.99 13.36
C TYR A 157 26.82 -8.15 13.08
N PRO A 158 28.04 -7.86 12.58
CA PRO A 158 28.48 -6.57 12.02
C PRO A 158 27.76 -6.22 10.71
N GLN A 159 27.52 -4.93 10.47
CA GLN A 159 26.73 -4.45 9.31
C GLN A 159 27.43 -4.61 7.95
N SER A 160 28.74 -4.93 7.95
CA SER A 160 29.54 -5.14 6.76
C SER A 160 29.36 -6.52 6.12
N ILE A 161 28.73 -7.48 6.82
CA ILE A 161 28.56 -8.83 6.30
C ILE A 161 27.62 -8.80 5.10
N MET A 162 28.10 -9.37 3.99
CA MET A 162 27.35 -9.59 2.78
C MET A 162 26.73 -10.99 2.80
N TYR A 163 25.43 -11.06 2.51
CA TYR A 163 24.69 -12.32 2.43
C TYR A 163 24.25 -12.55 1.00
N LYS A 164 24.40 -13.79 0.53
CA LYS A 164 23.86 -14.23 -0.76
C LYS A 164 22.33 -14.30 -0.69
N LEU A 165 21.67 -13.76 -1.69
CA LEU A 165 20.23 -13.84 -1.84
C LEU A 165 19.82 -15.15 -2.50
N SER A 166 18.64 -15.66 -2.13
CA SER A 166 18.05 -16.81 -2.81
C SER A 166 17.64 -16.45 -4.24
N LYS A 167 17.52 -17.46 -5.11
CA LYS A 167 17.04 -17.29 -6.49
C LYS A 167 15.65 -16.64 -6.50
N ASP A 168 14.75 -17.13 -5.63
CA ASP A 168 13.39 -16.60 -5.48
C ASP A 168 13.39 -15.09 -5.16
N THR A 169 14.30 -14.62 -4.29
CA THR A 169 14.43 -13.19 -3.97
C THR A 169 14.89 -12.37 -5.17
N LEU A 170 15.80 -12.91 -5.99
CA LEU A 170 16.27 -12.22 -7.19
C LEU A 170 15.16 -12.13 -8.25
N GLU A 171 14.39 -13.22 -8.43
CA GLU A 171 13.21 -13.24 -9.29
C GLU A 171 12.15 -12.21 -8.83
N ASP A 172 11.89 -12.13 -7.52
CA ASP A 172 11.03 -11.08 -6.94
C ASP A 172 11.58 -9.67 -7.21
N CYS A 173 12.89 -9.47 -7.11
CA CYS A 173 13.52 -8.17 -7.38
C CYS A 173 13.39 -7.76 -8.86
N GLU A 174 13.52 -8.70 -9.79
CA GLU A 174 13.30 -8.49 -11.22
C GLU A 174 11.83 -8.18 -11.51
N TRP A 175 10.90 -8.91 -10.89
CA TRP A 175 9.47 -8.61 -10.97
C TRP A 175 9.18 -7.17 -10.51
N TRP A 176 9.76 -6.74 -9.38
CA TRP A 176 9.61 -5.36 -8.91
C TRP A 176 10.17 -4.32 -9.88
N LEU A 177 11.27 -4.59 -10.59
CA LEU A 177 11.78 -3.64 -11.58
C LEU A 177 10.79 -3.38 -12.71
N GLN A 178 10.03 -4.41 -13.10
CA GLN A 178 9.02 -4.33 -14.15
C GLN A 178 7.74 -3.63 -13.66
N HIS A 179 7.31 -3.89 -12.42
CA HIS A 179 6.01 -3.47 -11.90
C HIS A 179 6.06 -2.22 -10.98
N LEU A 180 7.24 -1.69 -10.66
CA LEU A 180 7.37 -0.50 -9.80
C LEU A 180 6.69 0.76 -10.35
N SER A 181 6.49 0.81 -11.67
CA SER A 181 5.79 1.91 -12.32
C SER A 181 4.27 1.79 -12.23
N ASP A 182 3.77 0.60 -11.94
CA ASP A 182 2.35 0.28 -11.95
C ASP A 182 1.59 1.05 -10.87
N GLY A 183 0.31 1.26 -11.15
CA GLY A 183 -0.65 1.82 -10.22
C GLY A 183 -1.75 0.83 -9.89
N SER A 184 -2.48 1.15 -8.83
CA SER A 184 -3.76 0.50 -8.54
C SER A 184 -4.87 1.53 -8.56
N PRO A 185 -6.13 1.11 -8.71
CA PRO A 185 -7.23 2.06 -8.65
C PRO A 185 -7.39 2.67 -7.25
N ILE A 186 -7.92 3.89 -7.19
CA ILE A 186 -8.28 4.53 -5.92
C ILE A 186 -9.55 3.86 -5.39
N HIS A 187 -10.58 3.80 -6.23
CA HIS A 187 -11.84 3.12 -5.97
C HIS A 187 -11.87 1.80 -6.74
N LEU A 188 -12.00 0.70 -6.00
CA LEU A 188 -12.23 -0.62 -6.58
C LEU A 188 -13.61 -0.64 -7.25
N GLN A 189 -13.71 -1.37 -8.37
CA GLN A 189 -15.02 -1.64 -8.94
C GLN A 189 -15.86 -2.48 -7.98
N PRO A 190 -17.18 -2.24 -7.92
CA PRO A 190 -18.07 -3.03 -7.06
C PRO A 190 -18.00 -4.50 -7.46
N THR A 191 -17.99 -5.37 -6.44
CA THR A 191 -17.99 -6.82 -6.66
C THR A 191 -19.32 -7.23 -7.29
N THR A 192 -19.26 -7.77 -8.50
CA THR A 192 -20.46 -8.24 -9.23
C THR A 192 -20.76 -9.71 -8.97
N VAL A 193 -19.80 -10.46 -8.42
CA VAL A 193 -19.93 -11.90 -8.21
C VAL A 193 -19.36 -12.30 -6.86
N PHE A 194 -20.21 -12.97 -6.08
CA PHE A 194 -19.88 -13.52 -4.78
C PHE A 194 -19.64 -15.01 -4.92
N ILE A 195 -18.46 -15.45 -4.50
CA ILE A 195 -18.07 -16.85 -4.50
C ILE A 195 -17.79 -17.24 -3.05
N THR A 196 -18.47 -18.27 -2.58
CA THR A 196 -18.14 -18.97 -1.33
C THR A 196 -17.64 -20.35 -1.69
N THR A 197 -16.63 -20.84 -0.98
CA THR A 197 -16.04 -22.16 -1.22
C THR A 197 -15.79 -22.84 0.10
N ASP A 198 -15.97 -24.15 0.12
CA ASP A 198 -15.61 -25.00 1.24
C ASP A 198 -15.00 -26.30 0.73
N ALA A 199 -14.08 -26.87 1.49
CA ALA A 199 -13.36 -28.08 1.15
C ALA A 199 -13.31 -29.02 2.36
N SER A 200 -13.74 -30.26 2.16
CA SER A 200 -13.67 -31.32 3.17
C SER A 200 -12.66 -32.40 2.75
N ASP A 201 -12.53 -33.45 3.55
CA ASP A 201 -11.69 -34.58 3.20
C ASP A 201 -12.22 -35.42 2.04
N ILE A 202 -13.52 -35.38 1.80
CA ILE A 202 -14.22 -36.21 0.82
C ILE A 202 -14.42 -35.45 -0.50
N GLY A 203 -14.68 -34.14 -0.43
CA GLY A 203 -14.97 -33.34 -1.60
C GLY A 203 -14.91 -31.85 -1.37
N TRP A 204 -15.53 -31.11 -2.27
CA TRP A 204 -15.59 -29.66 -2.25
C TRP A 204 -16.97 -29.15 -2.63
N GLY A 205 -17.28 -27.96 -2.15
CA GLY A 205 -18.46 -27.19 -2.50
C GLY A 205 -18.09 -25.75 -2.84
N ALA A 206 -18.86 -25.14 -3.73
CA ALA A 206 -18.78 -23.71 -3.98
C ALA A 206 -20.19 -23.16 -4.27
N SER A 207 -20.47 -21.94 -3.85
CA SER A 207 -21.67 -21.21 -4.28
C SER A 207 -21.24 -19.96 -5.03
N ILE A 208 -21.73 -19.79 -6.26
CA ILE A 208 -21.45 -18.64 -7.13
C ILE A 208 -22.77 -17.91 -7.35
N ASN A 209 -22.93 -16.73 -6.76
CA ASN A 209 -24.18 -15.97 -6.81
C ASN A 209 -25.43 -16.82 -6.43
N GLY A 210 -25.29 -17.72 -5.45
CA GLY A 210 -26.35 -18.63 -5.01
C GLY A 210 -26.49 -19.91 -5.83
N GLN A 211 -25.75 -20.07 -6.93
CA GLN A 211 -25.69 -21.35 -7.66
C GLN A 211 -24.65 -22.26 -7.03
N ASN A 212 -25.09 -23.44 -6.59
CA ASN A 212 -24.23 -24.38 -5.89
C ASN A 212 -23.54 -25.33 -6.86
N LEU A 213 -22.26 -25.52 -6.64
CA LEU A 213 -21.38 -26.46 -7.32
C LEU A 213 -20.79 -27.37 -6.26
N SER A 214 -20.65 -28.65 -6.58
CA SER A 214 -19.96 -29.59 -5.71
C SER A 214 -19.24 -30.66 -6.53
N GLY A 215 -18.28 -31.31 -5.91
CA GLY A 215 -17.60 -32.45 -6.49
C GLY A 215 -16.83 -33.23 -5.44
N THR A 216 -16.45 -34.46 -5.80
CA THR A 216 -15.64 -35.32 -4.94
C THR A 216 -14.17 -35.24 -5.34
N TRP A 217 -13.29 -35.43 -4.38
CA TRP A 217 -11.86 -35.56 -4.64
C TRP A 217 -11.55 -36.92 -5.27
N ASN A 218 -10.65 -36.93 -6.26
CA ASN A 218 -10.05 -38.19 -6.69
C ASN A 218 -9.04 -38.72 -5.64
N ALA A 219 -8.62 -39.98 -5.77
CA ALA A 219 -7.73 -40.63 -4.81
C ALA A 219 -6.40 -39.89 -4.55
N LYS A 220 -5.90 -39.11 -5.53
CA LYS A 220 -4.69 -38.28 -5.35
C LYS A 220 -5.00 -36.99 -4.58
N GLN A 221 -6.15 -36.38 -4.86
CA GLN A 221 -6.60 -35.13 -4.23
C GLN A 221 -7.01 -35.31 -2.78
N GLN A 222 -7.59 -36.46 -2.42
CA GLN A 222 -7.94 -36.77 -1.03
C GLN A 222 -6.72 -36.72 -0.10
N LYS A 223 -5.54 -37.05 -0.62
CA LYS A 223 -4.26 -37.01 0.11
C LYS A 223 -3.63 -35.62 0.20
N TRP A 224 -4.23 -34.60 -0.41
CA TRP A 224 -3.71 -33.24 -0.33
C TRP A 224 -3.89 -32.66 1.07
N HIS A 225 -2.98 -31.77 1.46
CA HIS A 225 -3.15 -30.94 2.64
C HIS A 225 -4.41 -30.06 2.51
N CYS A 226 -5.10 -29.77 3.62
CA CYS A 226 -6.34 -28.97 3.65
C CYS A 226 -6.20 -27.64 2.89
N ASN A 227 -5.17 -26.84 3.18
CA ASN A 227 -4.90 -25.58 2.46
C ASN A 227 -4.84 -25.74 0.92
N ARG A 228 -4.30 -26.86 0.43
CA ARG A 228 -4.25 -27.12 -1.02
C ARG A 228 -5.64 -27.45 -1.55
N LYS A 229 -6.45 -28.22 -0.80
CA LYS A 229 -7.85 -28.51 -1.15
C LYS A 229 -8.70 -27.23 -1.19
N GLU A 230 -8.55 -26.35 -0.21
CA GLU A 230 -9.24 -25.05 -0.16
C GLU A 230 -8.88 -24.17 -1.37
N LEU A 231 -7.59 -23.93 -1.61
CA LEU A 231 -7.13 -23.12 -2.75
C LEU A 231 -7.54 -23.72 -4.10
N TRP A 232 -7.51 -25.05 -4.20
CA TRP A 232 -7.95 -25.73 -5.40
C TRP A 232 -9.46 -25.60 -5.63
N THR A 233 -10.26 -25.61 -4.58
CA THR A 233 -11.71 -25.37 -4.67
C THR A 233 -12.01 -23.99 -5.22
N VAL A 234 -11.29 -22.96 -4.74
CA VAL A 234 -11.36 -21.60 -5.31
C VAL A 234 -11.04 -21.61 -6.80
N LEU A 235 -9.97 -22.31 -7.21
CA LEU A 235 -9.60 -22.41 -8.62
C LEU A 235 -10.68 -23.10 -9.47
N ILE A 236 -11.31 -24.16 -8.96
CA ILE A 236 -12.41 -24.84 -9.67
C ILE A 236 -13.61 -23.90 -9.84
N ALA A 237 -14.02 -23.22 -8.76
CA ALA A 237 -15.14 -22.30 -8.79
C ALA A 237 -14.91 -21.18 -9.83
N LEU A 238 -13.70 -20.60 -9.86
CA LEU A 238 -13.32 -19.58 -10.83
C LEU A 238 -13.36 -20.09 -12.29
N ARG A 239 -12.84 -21.30 -12.54
CA ARG A 239 -12.83 -21.89 -13.89
C ARG A 239 -14.23 -22.20 -14.39
N LYS A 240 -15.12 -22.69 -13.52
CA LYS A 240 -16.51 -22.99 -13.92
C LYS A 240 -17.33 -21.74 -14.20
N LYS A 241 -17.06 -20.63 -13.51
CA LYS A 241 -17.68 -19.34 -13.82
C LYS A 241 -17.32 -18.82 -15.22
N ILE A 242 -16.05 -18.95 -15.63
CA ILE A 242 -15.58 -18.45 -16.94
C ILE A 242 -16.24 -19.22 -18.11
N ALA A 243 -16.72 -20.44 -17.85
CA ALA A 243 -17.39 -21.28 -18.84
C ALA A 243 -18.93 -21.09 -18.90
N LEU A 244 -19.50 -20.27 -18.01
CA LEU A 244 -20.91 -19.88 -17.96
C LEU A 244 -21.10 -18.47 -18.52
#